data_AF-A0AAW2EM76-F1
#
_entry.id   AF-A0AAW2EM76-F1
#
_cell.length_a   1.000
_cell.length_b   1.000
_cell.length_c   1.000
_cell.angle_alpha   90.00
_cell.angle_beta   90.00
_cell.angle_gamma   90.00
#
_symmetry.space_group_name_H-M   'P 1'
#
loop_
_entity.id
_entity.type
_entity.pdbx_description
1 polymer ?
#
loop_
_entity_poly.entity_id
_entity_poly.type
_entity_poly.pdbx_seq_one_letter_code
_entity_poly.pdbx_strand_id
1 'polypeptide(L)'
;MSNEFFMYLTGSALRCWVCSSNVNVMCNDPMNTTDHQAAFHVRTCDPGPYGSSKPICRKIVKREYGERVVIRQCSTPYHDEMDVTDGQCGNSITQPGRDVIESCHICSTDLCNSATNASAMRLLYFGAILLLAFTFHQSKYIL
;
A
#
# COMPACT_ATOMS: atom_id res chain seq x y z
N MET A 1 48.58 -1.91 6.58
CA MET A 1 47.47 -1.22 5.90
C MET A 1 46.28 -2.15 5.93
N SER A 2 45.42 -2.00 6.93
CA SER A 2 44.15 -2.74 7.05
C SER A 2 43.14 -2.14 6.07
N ASN A 3 42.69 -2.95 5.12
CA ASN A 3 41.63 -2.62 4.18
C ASN A 3 40.29 -2.72 4.91
N GLU A 4 39.78 -1.60 5.42
CA GLU A 4 38.40 -1.49 5.90
C GLU A 4 37.48 -1.30 4.69
N PHE A 5 36.81 -2.37 4.27
CA PHE A 5 35.78 -2.33 3.23
C PHE A 5 34.53 -1.67 3.81
N PHE A 6 34.36 -0.35 3.58
CA PHE A 6 33.18 0.38 4.00
C PHE A 6 32.00 0.00 3.08
N MET A 7 31.11 -0.88 3.56
CA MET A 7 29.84 -1.15 2.88
C MET A 7 28.95 0.09 3.04
N TYR A 8 28.85 0.91 2.00
CA TYR A 8 27.88 2.01 1.97
C TYR A 8 26.47 1.41 1.97
N LEU A 9 25.82 1.37 3.14
CA LEU A 9 24.37 1.24 3.24
C LEU A 9 23.76 2.54 2.69
N THR A 10 23.46 2.57 1.39
CA THR A 10 22.62 3.62 0.83
C THR A 10 21.19 3.37 1.33
N GLY A 11 20.84 3.99 2.46
CA GLY A 11 19.47 4.02 2.94
C GLY A 11 18.62 4.78 1.93
N SER A 12 17.94 4.08 1.02
CA SER A 12 16.94 4.70 0.15
C SER A 12 15.79 5.19 1.02
N ALA A 13 15.49 6.48 0.95
CA ALA A 13 14.33 7.04 1.65
C ALA A 13 13.05 6.52 0.98
N LEU A 14 12.09 6.09 1.82
CA LEU A 14 10.83 5.48 1.38
C LEU A 14 10.10 6.39 0.39
N ARG A 15 9.63 5.84 -0.73
CA ARG A 15 8.82 6.57 -1.71
C ARG A 15 7.38 6.10 -1.70
N CYS A 16 6.44 7.03 -1.61
CA CYS A 16 5.01 6.72 -1.61
C CYS A 16 4.27 7.52 -2.67
N TRP A 17 3.12 7.01 -3.10
CA TRP A 17 2.16 7.83 -3.81
C TRP A 17 1.53 8.83 -2.85
N VAL A 18 1.42 10.08 -3.29
CA VAL A 18 0.86 11.22 -2.56
C VAL A 18 -0.16 11.93 -3.47
N CYS A 19 -1.43 11.61 -3.26
CA CYS A 19 -2.54 12.13 -4.05
C CYS A 19 -3.89 11.92 -3.35
N SER A 20 -4.92 12.61 -3.84
CA SER A 20 -6.30 12.40 -3.42
C SER A 20 -7.23 12.37 -4.63
N SER A 21 -8.13 11.39 -4.68
CA SER A 21 -9.04 11.19 -5.82
C SER A 21 -10.07 12.31 -6.03
N ASN A 22 -10.37 13.10 -5.00
CA ASN A 22 -11.24 14.27 -5.13
C ASN A 22 -10.55 15.46 -5.82
N VAL A 23 -9.21 15.50 -5.84
CA VAL A 23 -8.41 16.52 -6.53
C VAL A 23 -7.92 16.00 -7.88
N ASN A 24 -7.49 14.74 -7.94
CA ASN A 24 -7.04 14.10 -9.17
C ASN A 24 -7.68 12.71 -9.31
N VAL A 25 -8.57 12.56 -10.30
CA VAL A 25 -9.26 11.31 -10.64
C VAL A 25 -8.32 10.13 -10.89
N MET A 26 -7.07 10.38 -11.31
CA MET A 26 -6.05 9.34 -11.54
C MET A 26 -5.58 8.66 -10.24
N CYS A 27 -5.90 9.26 -9.09
CA CYS A 27 -5.69 8.67 -7.77
C CYS A 27 -6.84 7.75 -7.34
N ASN A 28 -7.87 7.52 -8.15
CA ASN A 28 -8.89 6.54 -7.80
C ASN A 28 -8.37 5.09 -7.95
N ASP A 29 -9.14 4.11 -7.50
CA ASP A 29 -8.85 2.69 -7.74
C ASP A 29 -9.58 2.21 -9.02
N PRO A 30 -8.94 1.41 -9.90
CA PRO A 30 -7.53 1.04 -9.88
C PRO A 30 -6.62 2.24 -10.22
N MET A 31 -5.47 2.31 -9.56
CA MET A 31 -4.57 3.45 -9.69
C MET A 31 -3.84 3.47 -11.04
N ASN A 32 -3.71 4.66 -11.64
CA ASN A 32 -2.86 4.84 -12.82
C ASN A 32 -1.39 4.99 -12.40
N THR A 33 -0.60 3.93 -12.57
CA THR A 33 0.81 3.87 -12.15
C THR A 33 1.80 4.12 -13.29
N THR A 34 1.41 4.85 -14.34
CA THR A 34 2.32 5.21 -15.43
C THR A 34 3.46 6.11 -14.95
N ASP A 35 4.62 6.06 -15.63
CA ASP A 35 5.81 6.86 -15.27
C ASP A 35 5.51 8.36 -15.24
N HIS A 36 4.69 8.84 -16.17
CA HIS A 36 4.23 10.21 -16.20
C HIS A 36 3.50 10.58 -14.89
N GLN A 37 2.57 9.74 -14.43
CA GLN A 37 1.86 9.99 -13.17
C GLN A 37 2.80 9.88 -11.96
N ALA A 38 3.76 8.94 -12.01
CA ALA A 38 4.74 8.76 -10.95
C ALA A 38 5.60 10.02 -10.73
N ALA A 39 5.97 10.74 -11.80
CA ALA A 39 6.76 11.96 -11.70
C ALA A 39 6.08 13.06 -10.86
N PHE A 40 4.73 13.15 -10.90
CA PHE A 40 3.98 14.19 -10.20
C PHE A 40 3.45 13.77 -8.84
N HIS A 41 3.16 12.47 -8.67
CA HIS A 41 2.46 11.96 -7.49
C HIS A 41 3.32 11.08 -6.59
N VAL A 42 4.55 10.75 -6.96
CA VAL A 42 5.47 10.09 -6.04
C VAL A 42 6.29 11.13 -5.27
N ARG A 43 6.40 10.90 -3.97
CA ARG A 43 7.25 11.69 -3.07
C ARG A 43 8.12 10.76 -2.24
N THR A 44 9.34 11.21 -1.99
CA THR A 44 10.19 10.66 -0.94
C THR A 44 9.63 11.13 0.40
N CYS A 45 9.48 10.21 1.34
CA CYS A 45 8.92 10.48 2.66
C CYS A 45 10.04 10.84 3.64
N ASP A 46 9.91 12.00 4.27
CA ASP A 46 10.85 12.45 5.29
C ASP A 46 10.54 11.81 6.66
N PRO A 47 11.56 11.48 7.47
CA PRO A 47 11.38 10.94 8.82
C PRO A 47 10.95 12.02 9.84
N GLY A 48 9.98 12.86 9.50
CA GLY A 48 9.42 13.90 10.39
C GLY A 48 10.43 14.93 10.93
N PRO A 49 9.96 15.90 11.74
CA PRO A 49 10.81 16.99 12.24
C PRO A 49 11.91 16.55 13.21
N TYR A 50 11.74 15.39 13.86
CA TYR A 50 12.68 14.87 14.87
C TYR A 50 13.51 13.68 14.38
N GLY A 51 13.36 13.26 13.11
CA GLY A 51 14.15 12.16 12.52
C GLY A 51 13.92 10.77 13.14
N SER A 52 13.13 10.66 14.20
CA SER A 52 13.00 9.45 15.03
C SER A 52 11.87 8.52 14.60
N SER A 53 10.94 9.00 13.78
CA SER A 53 9.78 8.22 13.35
C SER A 53 10.03 7.60 11.97
N LYS A 54 9.89 6.27 11.88
CA LYS A 54 9.99 5.54 10.61
C LYS A 54 8.86 6.01 9.67
N PRO A 55 9.17 6.55 8.48
CA PRO A 55 8.13 6.92 7.52
C PRO A 55 7.41 5.68 6.99
N ILE A 56 6.13 5.83 6.68
CA ILE A 56 5.25 4.81 6.09
C ILE A 56 4.47 5.38 4.91
N CYS A 57 4.02 4.51 4.01
CA CYS A 57 2.96 4.82 3.08
C CYS A 57 1.61 4.51 3.72
N ARG A 58 0.66 5.45 3.64
CA ARG A 58 -0.73 5.22 4.05
C ARG A 58 -1.65 5.34 2.84
N LYS A 59 -2.62 4.42 2.75
CA LYS A 59 -3.78 4.50 1.85
C LYS A 59 -5.05 4.54 2.69
N ILE A 60 -5.89 5.53 2.46
CA ILE A 60 -7.19 5.69 3.11
C ILE A 60 -8.24 5.69 2.01
N VAL A 61 -9.29 4.90 2.20
CA VAL A 61 -10.51 4.96 1.41
C VAL A 61 -11.60 5.40 2.36
N LYS A 62 -12.22 6.53 2.07
CA LYS A 62 -13.32 7.07 2.86
C LYS A 62 -14.49 7.47 1.96
N ARG A 63 -15.67 7.57 2.53
CA ARG A 63 -16.83 8.20 1.91
C ARG A 63 -17.02 9.58 2.52
N GLU A 64 -16.88 10.61 1.71
CA GLU A 64 -17.00 12.03 2.09
C GLU A 64 -18.17 12.62 1.30
N TYR A 65 -19.20 13.08 1.99
CA TYR A 65 -20.46 13.57 1.38
C TYR A 65 -21.13 12.59 0.41
N GLY A 66 -20.98 11.28 0.64
CA GLY A 66 -21.52 10.24 -0.23
C GLY A 66 -20.58 9.79 -1.35
N GLU A 67 -19.56 10.57 -1.68
CA GLU A 67 -18.55 10.24 -2.68
C GLU A 67 -17.40 9.44 -2.10
N ARG A 68 -16.92 8.43 -2.84
CA ARG A 68 -15.80 7.58 -2.42
C ARG A 68 -14.49 8.27 -2.77
N VAL A 69 -13.72 8.65 -1.75
CA VAL A 69 -12.43 9.33 -1.88
C VAL A 69 -11.30 8.41 -1.42
N VAL A 70 -10.35 8.17 -2.32
CA VAL A 70 -9.07 7.51 -2.06
C VAL A 70 -8.00 8.57 -1.80
N ILE A 71 -7.31 8.47 -0.66
CA ILE A 71 -6.19 9.31 -0.26
C ILE A 71 -4.94 8.43 -0.10
N ARG A 72 -3.83 8.90 -0.65
CA ARG A 72 -2.51 8.28 -0.52
C ARG A 72 -1.54 9.32 -0.02
N GLN A 73 -0.72 8.98 0.97
CA GLN A 73 0.22 9.93 1.57
C GLN A 73 1.41 9.25 2.22
N CYS A 74 2.51 10.00 2.34
CA CYS A 74 3.55 9.75 3.34
C CYS A 74 2.99 10.08 4.72
N SER A 75 3.30 9.27 5.73
CA SER A 75 2.97 9.56 7.13
C SER A 75 4.01 8.95 8.05
N THR A 76 3.95 9.32 9.32
CA THR A 76 4.46 8.50 10.43
C THR A 76 3.30 7.68 11.04
N PRO A 77 3.56 6.49 11.59
CA PRO A 77 2.56 5.73 12.33
C PRO A 77 2.01 6.54 13.51
N TYR A 78 0.72 6.41 13.79
CA TYR A 78 0.14 6.90 15.04
C TYR A 78 0.63 6.05 16.23
N HIS A 79 0.35 6.52 17.45
CA HIS A 79 0.80 5.83 18.66
C HIS A 79 0.23 4.41 18.78
N ASP A 80 -0.99 4.16 18.31
CA ASP A 80 -1.64 2.85 18.25
C ASP A 80 -1.21 2.02 17.03
N GLU A 81 -0.33 2.56 16.19
CA GLU A 81 0.16 1.95 14.95
C GLU A 81 1.67 1.73 14.97
N MET A 82 2.36 2.02 16.08
CA MET A 82 3.84 1.99 16.12
C MET A 82 4.42 0.62 15.75
N ASP A 83 3.70 -0.47 16.05
CA ASP A 83 4.10 -1.84 15.73
C ASP A 83 3.61 -2.31 14.34
N VAL A 84 2.82 -1.49 13.63
CA VAL A 84 2.27 -1.83 12.31
C VAL A 84 3.29 -1.47 11.22
N THR A 85 3.99 -2.49 10.73
CA THR A 85 4.91 -2.34 9.59
C THR A 85 4.19 -2.43 8.24
N ASP A 86 3.27 -3.38 8.13
CA ASP A 86 2.37 -3.58 7.00
C ASP A 86 1.05 -4.14 7.55
N GLY A 87 -0.07 -3.49 7.26
CA GLY A 87 -1.35 -3.93 7.81
C GLY A 87 -2.43 -2.86 7.82
N GLN A 88 -3.55 -3.19 8.43
CA GLN A 88 -4.60 -2.20 8.67
C GLN A 88 -4.09 -1.12 9.61
N CYS A 89 -4.47 0.12 9.33
CA CYS A 89 -4.17 1.20 10.26
C CYS A 89 -5.02 1.05 11.54
N GLY A 90 -4.59 1.71 12.63
CA GLY A 90 -5.17 1.59 13.96
C GLY A 90 -6.65 1.95 13.97
N ASN A 91 -7.33 1.80 15.13
CA ASN A 91 -8.79 1.79 15.29
C ASN A 91 -9.53 2.73 14.33
N SER A 92 -9.77 2.25 13.11
CA SER A 92 -10.49 2.94 12.05
C SER A 92 -11.96 2.67 12.32
N ILE A 93 -12.37 3.08 13.52
CA ILE A 93 -13.73 3.00 14.01
C ILE A 93 -14.50 4.02 13.21
N THR A 94 -15.24 3.48 12.25
CA THR A 94 -16.52 3.95 11.73
C THR A 94 -17.30 4.76 12.76
N GLN A 95 -17.02 6.06 12.85
CA GLN A 95 -17.93 6.98 13.51
C GLN A 95 -19.12 7.15 12.55
N PRO A 96 -20.37 6.87 12.97
CA PRO A 96 -21.52 7.15 12.12
C PRO A 96 -21.60 8.67 11.90
N GLY A 97 -21.31 9.10 10.68
CA GLY A 97 -21.15 10.52 10.31
C GLY A 97 -21.04 10.72 8.80
N ARG A 98 -20.74 11.96 8.37
CA ARG A 98 -20.59 12.33 6.95
C ARG A 98 -19.31 11.79 6.30
N ASP A 99 -18.33 11.43 7.12
CA ASP A 99 -17.03 10.90 6.72
C ASP A 99 -16.81 9.51 7.31
N VAL A 100 -17.03 8.47 6.49
CA VAL A 100 -16.88 7.08 6.92
C VAL A 100 -15.63 6.49 6.28
N ILE A 101 -14.66 6.04 7.08
CA ILE A 101 -13.49 5.31 6.57
C ILE A 101 -13.93 3.90 6.19
N GLU A 102 -13.88 3.59 4.88
CA GLU A 102 -14.19 2.26 4.35
C GLU A 102 -13.01 1.30 4.53
N SER A 103 -11.78 1.80 4.36
CA SER A 103 -10.58 1.02 4.60
C SER A 103 -9.36 1.91 4.80
N CYS A 104 -8.37 1.40 5.54
CA CYS A 104 -7.13 2.09 5.78
C CYS A 104 -5.99 1.08 5.91
N HIS A 105 -4.89 1.32 5.20
CA HIS A 105 -3.77 0.39 5.11
C HIS A 105 -2.44 1.14 5.16
N ILE A 106 -1.51 0.59 5.93
CA ILE A 106 -0.15 1.06 6.14
C ILE A 106 0.80 0.04 5.54
N CYS A 107 1.86 0.50 4.88
CA CYS A 107 2.93 -0.35 4.37
C CYS A 107 4.25 0.42 4.31
N SER A 108 5.39 -0.30 4.30
CA SER A 108 6.73 0.30 4.43
C SER A 108 7.69 -0.03 3.28
N THR A 109 7.17 -0.34 2.09
CA THR A 109 7.96 -0.57 0.87
C THR A 109 7.62 0.47 -0.19
N ASP A 110 8.54 0.71 -1.12
CA ASP A 110 8.34 1.73 -2.14
C ASP A 110 7.06 1.50 -2.94
N LEU A 111 6.24 2.55 -3.06
CA LEU A 111 5.04 2.63 -3.89
C LEU A 111 3.93 1.61 -3.52
N CYS A 112 4.05 0.96 -2.35
CA CYS A 112 3.14 -0.09 -1.90
C CYS A 112 1.67 0.37 -1.78
N ASN A 113 1.46 1.65 -1.48
CA ASN A 113 0.13 2.23 -1.37
C ASN A 113 -0.60 2.44 -2.71
N SER A 114 -0.03 1.99 -3.84
CA SER A 114 -0.76 1.87 -5.13
C SER A 114 -1.80 0.75 -5.12
N ALA A 115 -1.58 -0.29 -4.32
CA ALA A 115 -2.36 -1.52 -4.34
C ALA A 115 -3.86 -1.29 -4.06
N THR A 116 -4.70 -2.00 -4.80
CA THR A 116 -6.12 -2.17 -4.51
C THR A 116 -6.28 -3.27 -3.47
N ASN A 117 -7.01 -3.01 -2.38
CA ASN A 117 -7.30 -4.04 -1.37
C ASN A 117 -7.93 -5.27 -2.05
N ALA A 118 -7.16 -6.38 -2.08
CA ALA A 118 -7.59 -7.73 -2.38
C ALA A 118 -8.17 -8.06 -3.78
N SER A 119 -7.31 -8.20 -4.80
CA SER A 119 -7.67 -9.01 -5.99
C SER A 119 -6.55 -9.94 -6.48
N ALA A 120 -5.28 -9.52 -6.44
CA ALA A 120 -4.17 -10.32 -6.97
C ALA A 120 -3.97 -11.67 -6.25
N MET A 121 -3.99 -11.69 -4.91
CA MET A 121 -3.80 -12.93 -4.14
C MET A 121 -4.97 -13.91 -4.31
N ARG A 122 -6.21 -13.40 -4.44
CA ARG A 122 -7.39 -14.24 -4.72
C ARG A 122 -7.28 -14.92 -6.08
N LEU A 123 -6.83 -14.20 -7.11
CA LEU A 123 -6.63 -14.75 -8.46
C LEU A 123 -5.55 -15.84 -8.48
N LEU A 124 -4.45 -15.65 -7.75
CA LEU A 124 -3.40 -16.66 -7.63
C LEU A 124 -3.89 -17.93 -6.91
N TYR A 125 -4.69 -17.78 -5.84
CA TYR A 125 -5.31 -18.92 -5.15
C TYR A 125 -6.27 -19.69 -6.06
N PHE A 126 -7.15 -19.01 -6.80
CA PHE A 126 -8.05 -19.67 -7.75
C PHE A 126 -7.29 -20.38 -8.87
N GLY A 127 -6.22 -19.76 -9.39
CA GLY A 127 -5.35 -20.38 -10.39
C GLY A 127 -4.66 -21.64 -9.87
N ALA A 128 -4.14 -21.62 -8.65
CA ALA A 128 -3.52 -22.78 -8.02
C ALA A 128 -4.50 -23.94 -7.79
N ILE A 129 -5.72 -23.64 -7.33
CA ILE A 129 -6.78 -24.65 -7.12
C ILE A 129 -7.20 -25.28 -8.45
N LEU A 130 -7.37 -24.49 -9.51
CA LEU A 130 -7.71 -24.99 -10.84
C LEU A 130 -6.60 -25.87 -11.43
N LEU A 131 -5.34 -25.47 -11.29
CA LEU A 131 -4.19 -26.27 -11.71
C LEU A 131 -4.13 -27.62 -10.99
N LEU A 132 -4.31 -27.62 -9.66
CA LEU A 132 -4.38 -28.85 -8.88
C LEU A 132 -5.56 -29.73 -9.30
N ALA A 133 -6.75 -29.16 -9.50
CA ALA A 133 -7.91 -29.90 -9.97
C ALA A 133 -7.66 -30.53 -11.36
N PHE A 134 -7.01 -29.80 -12.27
CA PHE A 134 -6.63 -30.31 -13.58
C PHE A 134 -5.62 -31.46 -13.50
N THR A 135 -4.59 -31.37 -12.65
CA THR A 135 -3.60 -32.45 -12.50
C THR A 135 -4.23 -33.69 -11.88
N PHE A 136 -5.08 -33.54 -10.86
CA PHE A 136 -5.83 -34.65 -10.27
C PHE A 136 -6.80 -35.29 -11.26
N HIS A 137 -7.44 -34.49 -12.13
CA HIS A 137 -8.29 -35.00 -13.19
C HIS A 137 -7.45 -35.84 -14.16
N GLN A 138 -6.37 -35.29 -14.74
CA GLN A 138 -5.52 -36.01 -15.69
C GLN A 138 -4.95 -37.33 -15.15
N SER A 139 -4.52 -37.36 -13.88
CA SER A 139 -4.05 -38.60 -13.25
C SER A 139 -5.10 -39.71 -13.16
N LYS A 140 -6.40 -39.38 -13.20
CA LYS A 140 -7.49 -40.38 -13.19
C LYS A 140 -7.85 -40.95 -14.57
N TYR A 141 -7.49 -40.29 -15.67
CA TYR A 141 -7.83 -40.75 -17.04
C TYR A 141 -6.63 -41.35 -17.80
N ILE A 142 -5.45 -41.34 -17.20
CA ILE A 142 -4.21 -41.90 -17.77
C ILE A 142 -3.89 -43.30 -17.19
N LEU A 143 -4.72 -43.85 -16.31
CA LEU A 143 -4.64 -45.23 -15.81
C LEU A 143 -5.67 -46.14 -16.49
#